data_AF-A0A2D7W0H4-F1
#
_entry.id   AF-A0A2D7W0H4-F1
#
_cell.length_a   1.000
_cell.length_b   1.000
_cell.length_c   1.000
_cell.angle_alpha   90.00
_cell.angle_beta   90.00
_cell.angle_gamma   90.00
#
_symmetry.space_group_name_H-M   'P 1'
#
loop_
_entity.id
_entity.type
_entity.pdbx_description
1 polymer ?
#
loop_
_entity_poly.entity_id
_entity_poly.type
_entity_poly.pdbx_seq_one_letter_code
_entity_poly.pdbx_strand_id
1 'polypeptide(L)'
;MADPSEYRPASGSIPQAPGVYRFRDAHGRVVYVGKARSLRSRLNSYFADLTALHPRTQSMLTAADSVDWVVVANEVEALALEFTWIKEYDPRFNVKYRDDKSYPYLA
;
A
#
# COMPACT_ATOMS: atom_id res chain seq x y z
N MET A 1 -16.84 -10.57 -0.53
CA MET A 1 -15.41 -10.25 -0.68
C MET A 1 -15.32 -9.26 -1.82
N ALA A 2 -14.52 -8.21 -1.70
CA ALA A 2 -14.30 -7.30 -2.81
C ALA A 2 -13.45 -7.98 -3.89
N ASP A 3 -13.73 -7.70 -5.15
CA ASP A 3 -12.86 -8.09 -6.27
C ASP A 3 -11.87 -6.94 -6.55
N PRO A 4 -10.54 -7.18 -6.45
CA PRO A 4 -9.54 -6.17 -6.77
C PRO A 4 -9.61 -5.61 -8.18
N SER A 5 -10.27 -6.31 -9.11
CA SER A 5 -10.52 -5.80 -10.46
C SER A 5 -11.46 -4.59 -10.48
N GLU A 6 -12.38 -4.48 -9.51
CA GLU A 6 -13.43 -3.44 -9.46
C GLU A 6 -12.88 -2.07 -9.03
N TYR A 7 -11.85 -2.05 -8.18
CA TYR A 7 -11.25 -0.81 -7.67
C TYR A 7 -9.84 -0.55 -8.20
N ARG A 8 -9.43 -1.28 -9.25
CA ARG A 8 -8.15 -1.06 -9.92
C ARG A 8 -8.10 0.36 -10.50
N PRO A 9 -7.08 1.17 -10.17
CA PRO A 9 -6.94 2.49 -10.76
C PRO A 9 -6.85 2.44 -12.28
N ALA A 10 -7.40 3.45 -12.94
CA ALA A 10 -7.36 3.55 -14.40
C ALA A 10 -5.92 3.48 -14.92
N SER A 11 -5.73 2.82 -16.06
CA SER A 11 -4.39 2.67 -16.65
C SER A 11 -3.76 4.04 -16.93
N GLY A 12 -2.51 4.21 -16.48
CA GLY A 12 -1.76 5.47 -16.63
C GLY A 12 -2.03 6.52 -15.54
N SER A 13 -3.09 6.41 -14.75
CA SER A 13 -3.40 7.36 -13.66
C SER A 13 -2.37 7.37 -12.53
N ILE A 14 -1.71 6.23 -12.31
CA ILE A 14 -0.72 6.09 -11.25
C ILE A 14 0.62 6.69 -11.71
N PRO A 15 1.20 7.66 -10.97
CA PRO A 15 2.44 8.31 -11.37
C PRO A 15 3.68 7.40 -11.19
N GLN A 16 4.72 7.63 -11.99
CA GLN A 16 6.06 7.08 -11.75
C GLN A 16 6.84 7.99 -10.81
N ALA A 17 6.40 8.05 -9.55
CA ALA A 17 7.00 8.89 -8.53
C ALA A 17 7.05 8.15 -7.18
N PRO A 18 7.94 8.54 -6.26
CA PRO A 18 7.91 8.04 -4.91
C PRO A 18 6.65 8.53 -4.19
N GLY A 19 6.17 7.74 -3.25
CA GLY A 19 4.92 8.05 -2.57
C GLY A 19 4.52 7.02 -1.52
N VAL A 20 3.44 7.34 -0.82
CA VAL A 20 2.78 6.46 0.15
C VAL A 20 1.37 6.19 -0.34
N TYR A 21 0.96 4.93 -0.30
CA TYR A 21 -0.37 4.48 -0.69
C TYR A 21 -1.07 3.80 0.50
N ARG A 22 -2.40 3.81 0.45
CA ARG A 22 -3.25 3.19 1.47
C ARG A 22 -4.43 2.50 0.81
N PHE A 23 -4.67 1.26 1.22
CA PHE A 23 -5.88 0.53 0.88
C PHE A 23 -6.91 0.75 1.97
N ARG A 24 -8.17 0.89 1.57
CA ARG A 24 -9.31 1.08 2.48
C ARG A 24 -10.33 0.00 2.28
N ASP A 25 -11.09 -0.35 3.30
CA ASP A 25 -12.29 -1.18 3.15
C ASP A 25 -13.51 -0.37 2.69
N ALA A 26 -14.63 -1.06 2.44
CA ALA A 26 -15.91 -0.46 2.04
C ALA A 26 -16.50 0.53 3.07
N HIS A 27 -15.97 0.57 4.30
CA HIS A 27 -16.33 1.54 5.33
C HIS A 27 -15.35 2.72 5.41
N GLY A 28 -14.39 2.82 4.47
CA GLY A 28 -13.38 3.86 4.40
C GLY A 28 -12.22 3.69 5.38
N ARG A 29 -12.18 2.60 6.16
CA ARG A 29 -11.11 2.36 7.14
C ARG A 29 -9.85 1.94 6.43
N VAL A 30 -8.71 2.52 6.81
CA VAL A 30 -7.41 2.13 6.25
C VAL A 30 -7.06 0.73 6.76
N VAL A 31 -6.87 -0.21 5.83
CA VAL A 31 -6.56 -1.61 6.16
C VAL A 31 -5.10 -1.97 5.91
N TYR A 32 -4.43 -1.22 5.03
CA TYR A 32 -3.01 -1.36 4.74
C TYR A 32 -2.42 -0.02 4.29
N VAL A 33 -1.18 0.26 4.70
CA VAL A 33 -0.36 1.38 4.25
C VAL A 33 0.98 0.84 3.76
N GLY A 34 1.50 1.40 2.67
CA GLY A 34 2.86 1.11 2.21
C GLY A 34 3.49 2.27 1.46
N LYS A 35 4.81 2.30 1.38
CA LYS A 35 5.57 3.23 0.54
C LYS A 35 6.09 2.59 -0.75
N ALA A 36 6.42 3.43 -1.73
CA ALA A 36 7.01 3.02 -3.00
C ALA A 36 8.06 4.04 -3.50
N ARG A 37 9.10 3.54 -4.15
CA ARG A 37 9.99 4.36 -5.02
C ARG A 37 9.29 4.78 -6.31
N SER A 38 8.39 3.93 -6.79
CA SER A 38 7.53 4.17 -7.95
C SER A 38 6.13 3.64 -7.63
N LEU A 39 5.19 4.55 -7.41
CA LEU A 39 3.78 4.22 -7.15
C LEU A 39 3.20 3.34 -8.27
N ARG A 40 3.48 3.66 -9.53
CA ARG A 40 3.02 2.86 -10.69
C ARG A 40 3.47 1.41 -10.62
N SER A 41 4.77 1.18 -10.42
CA SER A 41 5.31 -0.18 -10.35
C SER A 41 4.72 -0.94 -9.16
N ARG A 42 4.68 -0.30 -7.98
CA ARG A 42 4.24 -0.93 -6.75
C ARG A 42 2.75 -1.25 -6.77
N LEU A 43 1.90 -0.30 -7.15
CA LEU A 43 0.45 -0.51 -7.16
C LEU A 43 0.03 -1.51 -8.23
N ASN A 44 0.63 -1.50 -9.42
CA ASN A 44 0.34 -2.49 -10.46
C ASN A 44 0.62 -3.93 -10.00
N SER A 45 1.62 -4.15 -9.13
CA SER A 45 1.94 -5.49 -8.61
C SER A 45 0.83 -6.11 -7.76
N TYR A 46 -0.06 -5.31 -7.17
CA TYR A 46 -1.21 -5.80 -6.41
C TYR A 46 -2.36 -6.27 -7.31
N PHE A 47 -2.41 -5.80 -8.56
CA PHE A 47 -3.47 -6.13 -9.52
C PHE A 47 -2.99 -7.13 -10.59
N ALA A 48 -1.96 -7.92 -10.27
CA ALA A 48 -1.62 -9.13 -11.00
C ALA A 48 -2.66 -10.24 -10.74
N ASP A 49 -2.47 -11.41 -11.35
CA ASP A 49 -3.30 -12.58 -11.06
C ASP A 49 -3.36 -12.84 -9.54
N LEU A 50 -4.57 -12.75 -8.97
CA LEU A 50 -4.80 -12.88 -7.54
C LEU A 50 -4.31 -14.23 -7.01
N THR A 51 -4.41 -15.30 -7.81
CA THR A 51 -4.00 -16.66 -7.41
C THR A 51 -2.48 -16.79 -7.30
N ALA A 52 -1.72 -15.95 -8.01
CA ALA A 52 -0.26 -15.91 -7.98
C ALA A 52 0.30 -15.06 -6.82
N LEU A 53 -0.55 -14.29 -6.13
CA LEU A 53 -0.12 -13.45 -5.01
C LEU A 53 0.04 -14.26 -3.73
N HIS A 54 0.88 -13.78 -2.82
CA HIS A 54 1.02 -14.38 -1.49
C HIS A 54 -0.34 -14.36 -0.73
N PRO A 55 -0.73 -15.42 0.01
CA PRO A 55 -2.06 -15.50 0.65
C PRO A 55 -2.43 -14.27 1.49
N ARG A 56 -1.47 -13.73 2.24
CA ARG A 56 -1.66 -12.48 3.00
C ARG A 56 -2.05 -11.28 2.13
N THR A 57 -1.45 -11.14 0.95
CA THR A 57 -1.77 -10.08 -0.01
C THR A 57 -3.16 -10.30 -0.58
N GLN A 58 -3.53 -11.54 -0.90
CA GLN A 58 -4.88 -11.88 -1.34
C GLN A 58 -5.92 -11.48 -0.29
N SER A 59 -5.70 -11.83 0.98
CA SER A 59 -6.59 -11.46 2.08
C SER A 59 -6.70 -9.94 2.27
N MET A 60 -5.60 -9.21 2.06
CA MET A 60 -5.62 -7.75 2.15
C MET A 60 -6.46 -7.13 1.05
N LEU A 61 -6.25 -7.56 -0.20
CA LEU A 61 -6.93 -7.01 -1.37
C LEU A 61 -8.43 -7.35 -1.37
N THR A 62 -8.78 -8.60 -1.06
CA THR A 62 -10.19 -9.03 -0.98
C THR A 62 -10.97 -8.39 0.18
N ALA A 63 -10.26 -7.75 1.11
CA ALA A 63 -10.83 -6.98 2.23
C ALA A 63 -10.76 -5.46 2.02
N ALA A 64 -10.10 -5.00 0.95
CA ALA A 64 -10.05 -3.62 0.52
C ALA A 64 -11.10 -3.37 -0.57
N ASP A 65 -11.50 -2.12 -0.73
CA ASP A 65 -12.50 -1.64 -1.66
C ASP A 65 -11.99 -0.42 -2.46
N SER A 66 -10.91 0.21 -2.00
CA SER A 66 -10.26 1.29 -2.73
C SER A 66 -8.78 1.44 -2.36
N VAL A 67 -8.04 2.17 -3.21
CA VAL A 67 -6.65 2.54 -2.97
C VAL A 67 -6.42 4.02 -3.33
N ASP A 68 -5.78 4.75 -2.42
CA ASP A 68 -5.35 6.14 -2.63
C ASP A 68 -3.85 6.26 -2.43
N TRP A 69 -3.24 7.34 -2.93
CA TRP A 69 -1.83 7.64 -2.71
C TRP A 69 -1.53 9.13 -2.60
N VAL A 70 -0.38 9.45 -2.02
CA VAL A 70 0.24 10.77 -2.00
C VAL A 70 1.64 10.65 -2.60
N VAL A 71 1.95 11.53 -3.54
CA VAL A 71 3.29 11.68 -4.11
C VAL A 71 4.14 12.52 -3.16
N VAL A 72 5.40 12.13 -2.96
CA VAL A 72 6.36 12.86 -2.13
C VAL A 72 7.63 13.15 -2.95
N ALA A 73 8.55 13.96 -2.42
CA ALA A 73 9.74 14.35 -3.17
C ALA A 73 10.79 13.22 -3.24
N ASN A 74 10.88 12.39 -2.19
CA ASN A 74 11.95 11.39 -2.06
C ASN A 74 11.56 10.23 -1.12
N GLU A 75 12.44 9.23 -1.03
CA GLU A 75 12.20 8.03 -0.21
C GLU A 75 12.17 8.29 1.30
N VAL A 76 12.88 9.33 1.77
CA VAL A 76 12.93 9.68 3.20
C VAL A 76 11.58 10.25 3.65
N GLU A 77 10.99 11.13 2.84
CA GLU A 77 9.63 11.61 3.07
C GLU A 77 8.60 10.49 2.99
N ALA A 78 8.75 9.57 2.03
CA ALA A 78 7.85 8.43 1.89
C ALA A 78 7.90 7.54 3.15
N LEU A 79 9.10 7.34 3.71
CA LEU A 79 9.32 6.60 4.94
C LEU A 79 8.67 7.30 6.15
N ALA A 80 8.88 8.60 6.31
CA ALA A 80 8.31 9.37 7.41
C ALA A 80 6.77 9.39 7.37
N LEU A 81 6.19 9.59 6.18
CA LEU A 81 4.74 9.61 5.98
C LEU A 81 4.11 8.22 6.17
N GLU A 82 4.72 7.15 5.65
CA GLU A 82 4.28 5.77 5.88
C GLU A 82 4.22 5.46 7.38
N PHE A 83 5.30 5.78 8.10
CA PHE A 83 5.36 5.57 9.55
C PHE A 83 4.27 6.34 10.29
N THR A 84 4.04 7.60 9.90
CA THR A 84 2.99 8.46 10.48
C THR A 84 1.61 7.84 10.26
N TRP A 85 1.29 7.43 9.03
CA TRP A 85 0.00 6.82 8.70
C TRP A 85 -0.21 5.44 9.33
N ILE A 86 0.83 4.62 9.47
CA ILE A 86 0.70 3.34 10.17
C ILE A 86 0.41 3.57 11.65
N LYS A 87 1.04 4.56 12.29
CA LYS A 87 0.73 4.93 13.67
C LYS A 87 -0.67 5.53 13.82
N GLU A 88 -1.06 6.41 12.90
CA GLU A 88 -2.37 7.09 12.93
C GLU A 88 -3.53 6.10 12.72
N TYR A 89 -3.38 5.17 11.78
CA TYR A 89 -4.48 4.30 11.37
C TYR A 89 -4.47 2.88 11.97
N ASP A 90 -3.37 2.45 12.63
CA ASP A 90 -3.11 1.07 13.08
C ASP A 90 -3.69 -0.02 12.13
N PRO A 91 -3.29 -0.03 10.84
CA PRO A 91 -3.99 -0.84 9.84
C PRO A 91 -3.78 -2.34 10.11
N ARG A 92 -4.86 -3.11 10.15
CA ARG A 92 -4.84 -4.55 10.51
C ARG A 92 -3.90 -5.42 9.68
N PHE A 93 -3.62 -5.07 8.42
CA PHE A 93 -2.74 -5.85 7.55
C PHE A 93 -1.28 -5.39 7.59
N ASN A 94 -0.97 -4.24 8.19
CA ASN A 94 0.42 -3.88 8.49
C ASN A 94 0.92 -4.80 9.61
N VAL A 95 2.10 -5.39 9.44
CA VAL A 95 2.74 -6.07 10.57
C VAL A 95 3.01 -4.99 11.61
N LYS A 96 2.44 -5.12 12.80
CA LYS A 96 2.84 -4.29 13.93
C LYS A 96 4.34 -4.36 14.01
N TYR A 97 5.02 -3.22 13.94
CA TYR A 97 6.47 -3.12 14.09
C TYR A 97 6.85 -3.70 15.45
N ARG A 98 7.02 -5.03 15.51
CA ARG A 98 7.94 -5.66 16.43
C ARG A 98 9.30 -5.31 15.84
N ASP A 99 10.18 -4.74 16.65
CA ASP A 99 11.48 -4.16 16.31
C ASP A 99 12.43 -5.01 15.41
N ASP A 100 12.03 -6.21 14.97
CA ASP A 100 12.82 -7.16 14.19
C ASP A 100 12.65 -7.06 12.67
N LYS A 101 12.15 -5.95 12.13
CA LYS A 101 12.37 -5.63 10.71
C LYS A 101 13.17 -4.35 10.61
N SER A 102 14.48 -4.53 10.61
CA SER A 102 15.48 -3.55 10.22
C SER A 102 14.96 -2.75 9.02
N TYR A 103 14.71 -1.47 9.23
CA TYR A 103 14.80 -0.51 8.14
C TYR A 103 16.25 -0.60 7.65
N PRO A 104 16.52 -1.07 6.42
CA PRO A 104 17.85 -0.89 5.88
C PRO A 104 18.00 0.61 5.71
N TYR A 105 18.83 1.18 6.56
CA TYR A 105 19.37 2.52 6.40
C TYR A 105 19.84 2.72 4.96
N LEU A 106 19.70 3.97 4.52
CA LEU A 106 20.24 4.53 3.30
C LEU A 106 21.65 4.00 3.02
N ALA A 107 21.83 3.40 1.83
CA ALA A 107 23.10 3.28 1.12
C ALA A 107 22.81 3.53 -0.37
#